data_AF-A0A1Z4GIG3-F1
#
_entry.id   AF-A0A1Z4GIG3-F1
#
_cell.length_a   1.000
_cell.length_b   1.000
_cell.length_c   1.000
_cell.angle_alpha   90.00
_cell.angle_beta   90.00
_cell.angle_gamma   90.00
#
_symmetry.space_group_name_H-M   'P 1'
#
loop_
_entity.id
_entity.type
_entity.pdbx_description
1 polymer ?
#
loop_
_entity_poly.entity_id
_entity_poly.type
_entity_poly.pdbx_seq_one_letter_code
_entity_poly.pdbx_strand_id
1 'polypeptide(L)' 'MKTATPTINLARIPKKLPFLESVCWQTGNVYKFTPEQMLSRYERGWQHRQLFNNLEGEELNFVKALAKRYHSWLEACV' A
#
# COMPACT_ATOMS: atom_id res chain seq x y z
N MET A 1 2.91 -25.50 -12.16
CA MET A 1 3.92 -24.60 -12.76
C MET A 1 4.13 -23.45 -11.79
N LYS A 2 5.35 -23.25 -11.29
CA LYS A 2 5.68 -22.29 -10.22
C LYS A 2 5.64 -20.89 -10.82
N THR A 3 4.60 -20.10 -10.53
CA THR A 3 4.54 -18.70 -10.95
C THR A 3 5.69 -17.95 -10.28
N ALA A 4 6.54 -17.33 -11.09
CA ALA A 4 7.68 -16.55 -10.61
C ALA A 4 7.21 -15.53 -9.59
N THR A 5 7.69 -15.64 -8.36
CA THR A 5 7.51 -14.63 -7.33
C THR A 5 8.27 -13.39 -7.83
N PRO A 6 7.61 -12.27 -8.18
CA PRO A 6 8.34 -11.05 -8.41
C PRO A 6 9.05 -10.73 -7.09
N THR A 7 10.38 -10.67 -7.13
CA THR A 7 11.20 -10.17 -6.04
C THR A 7 10.81 -8.71 -5.82
N ILE A 8 9.75 -8.46 -5.05
CA ILE A 8 9.29 -7.11 -4.84
C ILE A 8 10.22 -6.49 -3.82
N ASN A 9 11.05 -5.56 -4.29
CA ASN A 9 11.95 -4.78 -3.47
C ASN A 9 11.14 -3.80 -2.62
N LEU A 10 10.65 -4.27 -1.47
CA LEU A 10 10.02 -3.45 -0.42
C LEU A 10 10.95 -2.40 0.19
N ALA A 11 12.23 -2.40 -0.20
CA ALA A 11 13.25 -1.44 0.24
C ALA A 11 13.06 -0.02 -0.32
N ARG A 12 12.08 0.20 -1.20
CA ARG A 12 11.76 1.53 -1.76
C ARG A 12 10.33 1.89 -1.43
N ILE A 13 10.15 2.52 -0.27
CA ILE A 13 8.93 3.28 0.01
C ILE A 13 8.84 4.38 -1.06
N PRO A 14 7.75 4.45 -1.83
CA PRO A 14 7.56 5.51 -2.81
C PRO A 14 7.69 6.89 -2.17
N LYS A 15 8.25 7.86 -2.91
CA LYS A 15 8.41 9.23 -2.41
C LYS A 15 7.08 9.95 -2.17
N LYS A 16 6.01 9.48 -2.81
CA LYS A 16 4.65 10.01 -2.71
C LYS A 16 3.67 8.86 -2.57
N LEU A 17 2.81 8.97 -1.56
CA LEU A 17 1.75 8.00 -1.28
C LEU A 17 0.43 8.78 -1.18
N PRO A 18 -0.05 9.35 -2.30
CA PRO A 18 -1.19 10.26 -2.29
C PRO A 18 -2.45 9.64 -1.68
N PHE A 19 -2.68 8.33 -1.87
CA PHE A 19 -3.79 7.64 -1.25
C PHE A 19 -3.60 7.54 0.27
N LEU A 20 -2.43 7.07 0.71
CA LEU A 20 -2.12 6.95 2.13
C LEU A 20 -2.16 8.32 2.84
N GLU A 21 -1.64 9.37 2.20
CA GLU A 21 -1.67 10.74 2.70
C GLU A 21 -3.11 11.25 2.83
N SER A 22 -3.97 10.93 1.86
CA SER A 22 -5.39 11.30 1.90
C SER A 22 -6.16 10.57 3.01
N VAL A 23 -5.92 9.26 3.16
CA VAL A 23 -6.54 8.46 4.24
C VAL A 23 -6.03 8.88 5.62
N CYS A 24 -4.73 9.15 5.73
CA CYS A 24 -4.08 9.56 6.97
C CYS A 24 -3.91 11.09 7.07
N TRP A 25 -4.84 11.87 6.54
CA TRP A 25 -4.77 13.34 6.59
C TRP A 25 -4.63 13.92 8.01
N GLN A 26 -5.13 13.20 9.03
CA GLN A 26 -4.94 13.58 10.45
C GLN A 26 -3.59 13.15 11.03
N THR A 27 -2.90 12.18 10.43
CA THR A 27 -1.60 11.68 10.89
C THR A 27 -0.50 12.18 9.97
N GLY A 28 0.09 13.33 10.32
CA GLY A 28 0.98 14.10 9.45
C GLY A 28 2.32 13.48 9.04
N ASN A 29 2.60 12.20 9.32
CA ASN A 29 3.85 11.57 8.84
C ASN A 29 3.71 10.07 8.53
N VAL A 30 3.00 9.78 7.45
CA VAL A 30 2.76 8.41 6.98
C VAL A 30 4.04 7.67 6.56
N TYR A 31 5.08 8.40 6.17
CA TYR A 31 6.36 7.85 5.71
C TYR A 31 7.26 7.34 6.85
N LYS A 32 6.95 7.70 8.11
CA LYS A 32 7.66 7.18 9.29
C LYS A 32 7.12 5.83 9.76
N PHE A 33 6.02 5.36 9.19
CA PHE A 33 5.42 4.10 9.56
C PHE A 33 6.26 2.92 9.08
N THR A 34 6.23 1.85 9.86
CA THR A 34 6.74 0.56 9.39
C THR A 34 5.85 0.02 8.27
N PRO A 35 6.37 -0.85 7.39
CA PRO A 35 5.58 -1.50 6.34
C PRO A 35 4.26 -2.13 6.84
N GLU A 36 4.28 -2.71 8.04
CA GLU A 36 3.08 -3.26 8.71
C GLU A 36 2.07 -2.18 9.07
N GLN A 37 2.53 -1.08 9.66
CA GLN A 37 1.66 0.04 9.99
C GLN A 37 1.07 0.68 8.75
N MET A 38 1.86 0.84 7.69
CA MET A 38 1.39 1.31 6.38
C MET A 38 0.29 0.39 5.86
N LEU A 39 0.51 -0.93 5.89
CA LEU A 39 -0.50 -1.92 5.48
C LEU A 39 -1.79 -1.77 6.28
N SER A 40 -1.74 -1.68 7.61
CA SER A 40 -2.95 -1.46 8.43
C SER A 40 -3.68 -0.16 8.10
N ARG A 41 -2.97 0.89 7.68
CA ARG A 41 -3.60 2.12 7.19
C ARG A 41 -4.23 1.92 5.82
N TYR A 42 -3.58 1.20 4.91
CA TYR A 42 -4.15 0.83 3.62
C TYR A 42 -5.41 -0.01 3.81
N GLU A 43 -5.40 -1.02 4.68
CA GLU A 43 -6.55 -1.89 4.94
C GLU A 43 -7.75 -1.11 5.45
N ARG A 44 -7.54 -0.22 6.43
CA ARG A 44 -8.59 0.66 6.96
C ARG A 44 -9.06 1.69 5.94
N GLY A 45 -8.13 2.27 5.18
CA GLY A 45 -8.41 3.26 4.16
C GLY A 45 -9.02 2.69 2.89
N TRP A 46 -8.92 1.38 2.67
CA TRP A 46 -9.22 0.73 1.39
C TRP A 46 -10.66 0.96 0.92
N GLN A 47 -11.60 1.05 1.85
CA GLN A 47 -13.00 1.34 1.54
C GLN A 47 -13.16 2.72 0.86
N HIS A 48 -12.25 3.65 1.12
CA HIS A 48 -12.22 4.97 0.51
C HIS A 48 -11.44 5.02 -0.82
N ARG A 49 -10.90 3.89 -1.31
CA ARG A 49 -10.21 3.83 -2.62
C ARG A 49 -11.04 4.40 -3.75
N GLN A 50 -12.35 4.12 -3.75
CA GLN A 50 -13.28 4.62 -4.77
C GLN A 50 -13.47 6.14 -4.71
N LEU A 51 -13.31 6.75 -3.54
CA LEU A 51 -13.41 8.21 -3.37
C LEU A 51 -12.16 8.93 -3.86
N PHE A 52 -10.98 8.32 -3.65
CA PHE A 52 -9.73 8.99 -3.91
C PHE A 52 -9.19 8.74 -5.33
N ASN A 53 -9.58 7.66 -6.03
CA ASN A 53 -9.19 7.32 -7.42
C ASN A 53 -7.73 7.63 -7.85
N ASN A 54 -6.81 7.73 -6.89
CA ASN A 54 -5.43 8.20 -7.06
C ASN A 54 -4.41 7.07 -6.77
N LEU A 55 -4.89 5.85 -6.53
CA LEU A 55 -4.05 4.70 -6.18
C LEU A 55 -3.59 3.98 -7.47
N GLU A 56 -2.61 4.59 -8.14
CA GLU A 56 -2.05 4.10 -9.42
C GLU A 56 -0.51 4.15 -9.40
N GLY A 57 0.12 3.48 -10.37
CA GLY A 57 1.57 3.54 -10.58
C GLY A 57 2.40 2.90 -9.45
N GLU A 58 3.38 3.67 -8.93
CA GLU A 58 4.33 3.20 -7.93
C GLU A 58 3.67 2.86 -6.58
N GLU A 59 2.64 3.59 -6.18
CA GLU A 59 1.90 3.32 -4.92
C GLU A 59 1.14 1.99 -5.01
N LEU A 60 0.48 1.72 -6.14
CA LEU A 60 -0.23 0.45 -6.34
C LEU A 60 0.73 -0.75 -6.28
N ASN A 61 1.88 -0.64 -6.95
CA ASN A 61 2.92 -1.68 -6.91
C ASN A 61 3.47 -1.89 -5.49
N PHE A 62 3.60 -0.82 -4.72
CA PHE A 62 4.01 -0.89 -3.32
C PHE A 62 2.97 -1.58 -2.44
N VAL A 63 1.68 -1.27 -2.59
CA VAL A 63 0.60 -1.94 -1.87
C VAL A 63 0.52 -3.42 -2.25
N LYS A 64 0.68 -3.77 -3.54
CA LYS A 64 0.80 -5.16 -4.00
C LYS A 64 1.95 -5.90 -3.31
N ALA A 65 3.10 -5.24 -3.18
CA ALA A 65 4.25 -5.76 -2.46
C ALA A 65 3.94 -6.07 -0.99
N LEU A 66 3.35 -5.09 -0.31
CA LEU A 66 3.02 -5.17 1.11
C LEU A 66 2.00 -6.28 1.34
N ALA A 67 0.90 -6.27 0.58
CA ALA A 67 -0.15 -7.25 0.72
C ALA A 67 0.36 -8.68 0.51
N LYS A 68 1.24 -8.88 -0.49
CA LYS A 68 1.86 -10.18 -0.76
C LYS A 68 2.86 -10.60 0.33
N ARG A 69 3.63 -9.66 0.88
CA ARG A 69 4.61 -9.94 1.95
C ARG A 69 3.92 -10.36 3.25
N TYR A 70 2.85 -9.66 3.60
CA TYR A 70 2.13 -9.86 4.85
C TYR A 70 0.90 -10.78 4.70
N HIS A 71 0.69 -11.36 3.52
CA HIS A 71 -0.48 -12.19 3.19
C HIS A 71 -1.82 -11.53 3.60
N SER A 72 -1.95 -10.23 3.34
CA SER A 72 -3.17 -9.48 3.65
C SER A 72 -4.24 -9.68 2.57
N TRP A 73 -5.51 -9.58 2.98
CA TRP A 73 -6.66 -9.65 2.09
C TRP A 73 -6.64 -8.58 1.00
N LEU A 74 -5.87 -7.51 1.18
CA LEU A 74 -5.65 -6.50 0.14
C LEU A 74 -5.10 -7.10 -1.14
N GLU A 75 -4.32 -8.19 -1.08
CA GLU A 75 -3.77 -8.88 -2.26
C GLU A 75 -4.88 -9.28 -3.25
N ALA A 76 -6.04 -9.69 -2.74
CA ALA A 76 -7.16 -10.08 -3.56
C ALA A 76 -7.95 -8.89 -4.14
N CYS A 77 -7.82 -7.69 -3.56
CA CYS A 77 -8.56 -6.50 -3.98
C CYS A 77 -7.76 -5.54 -4.88
N VAL A 78 -6.43 -5.68 -4.94
CA VAL A 78 -5.48 -4.69 -5.50
C VAL A 78 -5.04 -4.97 -6.93
#